data_AF-A0A1J5DY87-F1
#
_entry.id   AF-A0A1J5DY87-F1
#
_cell.length_a   1.000
_cell.length_b   1.000
_cell.length_c   1.000
_cell.angle_alpha   90.00
_cell.angle_beta   90.00
_cell.angle_gamma   90.00
#
_symmetry.space_group_name_H-M   'P 1'
#
loop_
_entity.id
_entity.type
_entity.pdbx_description
1 polymer ?
#
loop_
_entity_poly.entity_id
_entity_poly.type
_entity_poly.pdbx_seq_one_letter_code
_entity_poly.pdbx_strand_id
1 'polypeptide(L)'
;MGGGYYSQDVAREARSTTTDAFTFRGYEQPAGAATHSRKVHPDLDPHGKVRECCNTTPIVVALDVTRSRGDDSKLMYNKLPMFIGQIELKGYVKEPGISFAAIGDATVDKAPLQTGQFEADNRLDKVLSKFWIEEGGGGTGQESYELAAYFYAKTKLKVWNETGKKGYFFFVGDEGFYPEVDKKYLKEVLGEDVKASVPSAEVFRELQKRFHVFFVYPQKSWEQRKGDIDAEIKNRVEAAGGLYEGVDIRASLIWNNRNDLDLHIITPKKEEIYYAHKRSNCGGWLDVDMNVRGETTKPVENVRWKKGEAKPGQYSVIVQNYAYKEEQRGPVDYKVELEVNGEVRHFEGRISPNGETGSQSNILIDTFSYDPNARVEEVSDEKKEAYSQYDDTVILKQWASVIPAENILRIEDPRAIIDVLLGALAIVEGTTDLDGYVADLKSRNQTPERIAQVTNAIGGLMNREAVGEVLGTIPNKKRPSKTTRL
;
A
#
# COMPACT_ATOMS: atom_id res chain seq x y z
N MET A 1 37.09 -13.82 -7.15
CA MET A 1 36.74 -14.54 -8.39
C MET A 1 36.02 -15.81 -8.02
N GLY A 2 34.80 -15.98 -8.54
CA GLY A 2 33.90 -17.09 -8.26
C GLY A 2 32.54 -16.75 -8.87
N GLY A 3 32.47 -16.76 -10.20
CA GLY A 3 31.24 -16.47 -10.94
C GLY A 3 30.30 -17.67 -10.90
N GLY A 4 29.15 -17.51 -10.27
CA GLY A 4 28.00 -18.40 -10.44
C GLY A 4 27.05 -17.76 -11.44
N TYR A 5 26.82 -18.43 -12.58
CA TYR A 5 25.79 -18.04 -13.53
C TYR A 5 24.43 -18.58 -13.06
N TYR A 6 23.35 -17.84 -13.31
CA TYR A 6 22.01 -18.41 -13.24
C TYR A 6 21.92 -19.51 -14.30
N SER A 7 21.68 -20.76 -13.88
CA SER A 7 21.71 -21.89 -14.81
C SER A 7 20.61 -21.74 -15.86
N GLN A 8 20.98 -21.87 -17.14
CA GLN A 8 20.01 -21.94 -18.26
C GLN A 8 19.01 -23.09 -18.10
N ASP A 9 19.30 -24.09 -17.26
CA ASP A 9 18.41 -25.21 -16.98
C ASP A 9 17.22 -24.79 -16.11
N VAL A 10 17.42 -23.90 -15.12
CA VAL A 10 16.33 -23.32 -14.30
C VAL A 10 15.38 -22.51 -15.18
N ALA A 11 15.96 -21.80 -16.15
CA ALA A 11 15.26 -20.96 -17.10
C ALA A 11 14.53 -21.78 -18.20
N ARG A 12 15.01 -22.99 -18.50
CA ARG A 12 14.38 -23.95 -19.41
C ARG A 12 13.29 -24.78 -18.73
N GLU A 13 13.46 -25.17 -17.47
CA GLU A 13 12.41 -25.82 -16.67
C GLU A 13 11.18 -24.91 -16.47
N ALA A 14 11.40 -23.60 -16.35
CA ALA A 14 10.32 -22.60 -16.32
C ALA A 14 9.49 -22.53 -17.62
N ARG A 15 9.99 -23.08 -18.75
CA ARG A 15 9.24 -23.14 -20.02
C ARG A 15 8.45 -24.43 -20.21
N SER A 16 8.81 -25.52 -19.51
CA SER A 16 8.24 -26.85 -19.78
C SER A 16 6.96 -27.13 -19.00
N THR A 17 6.56 -26.26 -18.08
CA THR A 17 5.44 -26.54 -17.18
C THR A 17 4.50 -25.34 -17.08
N THR A 18 3.37 -25.46 -17.76
CA THR A 18 2.14 -24.67 -17.58
C THR A 18 1.40 -25.03 -16.28
N THR A 19 2.06 -25.74 -15.37
CA THR A 19 1.53 -26.25 -14.10
C THR A 19 2.66 -26.22 -13.08
N ASP A 20 2.59 -25.29 -12.12
CA ASP A 20 3.20 -25.34 -10.77
C ASP A 20 4.49 -26.17 -10.57
N ALA A 21 5.49 -26.08 -11.45
CA ALA A 21 6.76 -26.82 -11.29
C ALA A 21 7.88 -25.99 -10.66
N PHE A 22 7.52 -24.88 -10.03
CA PHE A 22 8.23 -24.37 -8.87
C PHE A 22 7.23 -24.26 -7.73
N THR A 23 6.76 -25.41 -7.24
CA THR A 23 6.61 -25.56 -5.79
C THR A 23 8.00 -25.40 -5.20
N PHE A 24 8.45 -24.15 -5.07
CA PHE A 24 9.57 -23.81 -4.23
C PHE A 24 9.17 -24.21 -2.82
N ARG A 25 9.54 -25.44 -2.42
CA ARG A 25 9.55 -25.92 -1.03
C ARG A 25 10.61 -25.19 -0.19
N GLY A 26 10.84 -23.91 -0.43
CA GLY A 26 11.65 -23.05 0.43
C GLY A 26 10.81 -22.08 1.25
N TYR A 27 9.49 -22.08 1.08
CA TYR A 27 8.54 -21.38 1.95
C TYR A 27 7.48 -22.34 2.56
N GLU A 28 7.80 -23.62 2.70
CA GLU A 28 7.23 -24.37 3.82
C GLU A 28 8.11 -24.07 5.03
N GLN A 29 7.74 -23.07 5.83
CA GLN A 29 8.17 -23.15 7.22
C GLN A 29 7.65 -24.49 7.74
N PRO A 30 8.51 -25.37 8.29
CA PRO A 30 8.01 -26.47 9.08
C PRO A 30 7.10 -25.85 10.13
N ALA A 31 5.84 -26.27 10.20
CA ALA A 31 4.95 -26.00 11.31
C ALA A 31 5.64 -26.52 12.58
N GLY A 32 6.45 -25.67 13.22
CA GLY A 32 7.39 -26.09 14.27
C GLY A 32 8.74 -25.35 14.31
N ALA A 33 9.10 -24.56 13.29
CA ALA A 33 10.37 -23.81 13.27
C ALA A 33 10.22 -22.29 13.41
N ALA A 34 9.10 -21.83 14.01
CA ALA A 34 8.98 -20.47 14.57
C ALA A 34 9.89 -20.31 15.80
N THR A 35 11.20 -20.46 15.61
CA THR A 35 12.18 -19.97 16.56
C THR A 35 12.28 -18.46 16.39
N HIS A 36 11.34 -17.75 17.00
CA HIS A 36 11.53 -16.47 17.70
C HIS A 36 12.79 -15.66 17.29
N SER A 37 12.90 -15.24 16.04
CA SER A 37 13.83 -14.16 15.73
C SER A 37 13.19 -12.88 16.24
N ARG A 38 13.76 -12.28 17.29
CA ARG A 38 13.25 -11.02 17.87
C ARG A 38 13.84 -9.78 17.18
N LYS A 39 14.62 -9.93 16.10
CA LYS A 39 15.39 -8.86 15.44
C LYS A 39 15.60 -9.12 13.95
N VAL A 40 15.80 -8.05 13.17
CA VAL A 40 16.20 -8.07 11.76
C VAL A 40 17.47 -8.89 11.57
N HIS A 41 17.54 -9.67 10.49
CA HIS A 41 18.76 -10.40 10.14
C HIS A 41 19.92 -9.42 9.87
N PRO A 42 21.13 -9.63 10.42
CA PRO A 42 22.25 -8.68 10.28
C PRO A 42 22.55 -8.26 8.85
N ASP A 43 22.45 -9.16 7.87
CA ASP A 43 22.67 -8.83 6.45
C ASP A 43 21.62 -7.88 5.87
N LEU A 44 20.41 -7.87 6.41
CA LEU A 44 19.29 -7.02 5.96
C LEU A 44 19.16 -5.73 6.77
N ASP A 45 19.85 -5.64 7.90
CA ASP A 45 19.83 -4.47 8.78
C ASP A 45 20.39 -3.23 8.05
N PRO A 46 19.61 -2.15 7.88
CA PRO A 46 20.08 -0.90 7.29
C PRO A 46 20.91 -0.04 8.25
N HIS A 47 20.89 -0.31 9.57
CA HIS A 47 21.47 0.56 10.58
C HIS A 47 22.98 0.79 10.38
N GLY A 48 23.37 2.06 10.15
CA GLY A 48 24.75 2.49 9.95
C GLY A 48 25.38 2.00 8.64
N LYS A 49 24.57 1.53 7.68
CA LYS A 49 25.08 0.97 6.42
C LYS A 49 24.68 1.82 5.21
N VAL A 50 25.48 1.70 4.16
CA VAL A 50 25.20 2.27 2.84
C VAL A 50 25.33 1.14 1.82
N ARG A 51 24.42 1.09 0.84
CA ARG A 51 24.48 0.12 -0.26
C ARG A 51 25.34 0.63 -1.40
N GLU A 52 25.94 -0.30 -2.13
CA GLU A 52 26.81 -0.01 -3.26
C GLU A 52 26.50 -0.96 -4.41
N CYS A 53 26.42 -0.41 -5.63
CA CYS A 53 26.19 -1.18 -6.83
C CYS A 53 27.27 -0.87 -7.86
N CYS A 54 27.99 -1.91 -8.27
CA CYS A 54 29.04 -1.85 -9.30
C CYS A 54 28.53 -2.28 -10.69
N ASN A 55 27.32 -2.83 -10.76
CA ASN A 55 26.66 -3.29 -11.98
C ASN A 55 26.25 -2.11 -12.88
N THR A 56 26.11 -2.37 -14.18
CA THR A 56 25.73 -1.32 -15.16
C THR A 56 24.24 -1.01 -15.14
N THR A 57 23.40 -1.91 -14.61
CA THR A 57 21.97 -1.65 -14.40
C THR A 57 21.56 -1.94 -12.95
N PRO A 58 21.64 -0.95 -12.05
CA PRO A 58 21.13 -1.05 -10.69
C PRO A 58 19.60 -1.07 -10.67
N ILE A 59 19.00 -2.06 -10.02
CA ILE A 59 17.55 -2.22 -9.87
C ILE A 59 17.25 -2.42 -8.39
N VAL A 60 16.29 -1.68 -7.85
CA VAL A 60 15.75 -1.89 -6.50
C VAL A 60 14.28 -2.27 -6.61
N VAL A 61 13.89 -3.33 -5.90
CA VAL A 61 12.49 -3.72 -5.74
C VAL A 61 12.17 -3.68 -4.26
N ALA A 62 11.41 -2.66 -3.85
CA ALA A 62 10.97 -2.45 -2.48
C ALA A 62 9.51 -2.89 -2.34
N LEU A 63 9.31 -3.98 -1.61
CA LEU A 63 8.05 -4.65 -1.41
C LEU A 63 7.47 -4.26 -0.06
N ASP A 64 6.23 -3.83 -0.06
CA ASP A 64 5.38 -3.77 1.12
C ASP A 64 5.14 -5.21 1.68
N VAL A 65 5.39 -5.39 2.97
CA VAL A 65 5.23 -6.66 3.69
C VAL A 65 4.25 -6.57 4.87
N THR A 66 3.36 -5.59 4.87
CA THR A 66 2.35 -5.45 5.93
C THR A 66 1.20 -6.45 5.76
N ARG A 67 0.36 -6.54 6.79
CA ARG A 67 -0.75 -7.48 6.90
C ARG A 67 -1.76 -7.34 5.77
N SER A 68 -1.97 -6.12 5.28
CA SER A 68 -2.84 -5.83 4.14
C SER A 68 -2.39 -6.60 2.89
N ARG A 69 -1.12 -6.99 2.82
CA ARG A 69 -0.48 -7.64 1.67
C ARG A 69 0.02 -9.06 1.93
N GLY A 70 -0.13 -9.60 3.14
CA GLY A 70 0.58 -10.80 3.59
C GLY A 70 0.63 -12.00 2.62
N ASP A 71 -0.49 -12.37 2.01
CA ASP A 71 -0.55 -13.48 1.04
C ASP A 71 0.03 -13.11 -0.34
N ASP A 72 -0.15 -11.86 -0.77
CA ASP A 72 0.41 -11.34 -2.02
C ASP A 72 1.93 -11.17 -1.95
N SER A 73 2.46 -10.70 -0.81
CA SER A 73 3.90 -10.54 -0.57
C SER A 73 4.59 -11.90 -0.65
N LYS A 74 4.05 -12.95 -0.01
CA LYS A 74 4.58 -14.32 -0.11
C LYS A 74 4.59 -14.83 -1.55
N LEU A 75 3.49 -14.61 -2.29
CA LEU A 75 3.41 -14.97 -3.70
C LEU A 75 4.48 -14.23 -4.54
N MET A 76 4.73 -12.97 -4.22
CA MET A 76 5.78 -12.18 -4.87
C MET A 76 7.17 -12.71 -4.58
N TYR A 77 7.51 -12.94 -3.31
CA TYR A 77 8.80 -13.52 -2.92
C TYR A 77 9.09 -14.83 -3.65
N ASN A 78 8.09 -15.69 -3.81
CA ASN A 78 8.22 -16.95 -4.55
C ASN A 78 8.46 -16.77 -6.06
N LYS A 79 8.07 -15.62 -6.64
CA LYS A 79 8.19 -15.33 -8.07
C LYS A 79 9.40 -14.48 -8.44
N LEU A 80 10.10 -13.88 -7.48
CA LEU A 80 11.29 -13.07 -7.72
C LEU A 80 12.43 -13.82 -8.46
N PRO A 81 12.69 -15.12 -8.19
CA PRO A 81 13.66 -15.89 -8.99
C PRO A 81 13.30 -15.94 -10.49
N MET A 82 12.00 -15.97 -10.83
CA MET A 82 11.57 -15.93 -12.23
C MET A 82 11.86 -14.58 -12.90
N PHE A 83 11.72 -13.47 -12.17
CA PHE A 83 12.04 -12.13 -12.67
C PHE A 83 13.51 -12.03 -13.10
N ILE A 84 14.42 -12.48 -12.23
CA ILE A 84 15.87 -12.48 -12.49
C ILE A 84 16.19 -13.31 -13.72
N GLY A 85 15.68 -14.55 -13.75
CA GLY A 85 15.88 -15.46 -14.88
C GLY A 85 15.35 -14.88 -16.20
N GLN A 86 14.21 -14.19 -16.18
CA GLN A 86 13.65 -13.57 -17.39
C GLN A 86 14.43 -12.35 -17.87
N ILE A 87 14.93 -11.51 -16.96
CA ILE A 87 15.82 -10.39 -17.31
C ILE A 87 17.04 -10.92 -18.07
N GLU A 88 17.73 -11.91 -17.49
CA GLU A 88 18.96 -12.45 -18.08
C GLU A 88 18.72 -13.17 -19.40
N LEU A 89 17.66 -13.99 -19.47
CA LEU A 89 17.34 -14.75 -20.69
C LEU A 89 17.00 -13.87 -21.89
N LYS A 90 16.30 -12.75 -21.66
CA LYS A 90 15.84 -11.87 -22.74
C LYS A 90 16.83 -10.75 -23.04
N GLY A 91 17.74 -10.47 -22.12
CA GLY A 91 18.71 -9.41 -22.27
C GLY A 91 18.07 -8.02 -22.31
N TYR A 92 16.92 -7.84 -21.63
CA TYR A 92 16.24 -6.54 -21.54
C TYR A 92 17.11 -5.46 -20.89
N VAL A 93 18.02 -5.87 -20.01
CA VAL A 93 19.03 -4.98 -19.44
C VAL A 93 20.38 -5.69 -19.37
N LYS A 94 21.46 -4.91 -19.46
CA LYS A 94 22.84 -5.42 -19.36
C LYS A 94 23.29 -5.42 -17.90
N GLU A 95 23.94 -6.53 -17.50
CA GLU A 95 24.51 -6.77 -16.16
C GLU A 95 23.64 -6.20 -15.02
N PRO A 96 22.44 -6.74 -14.78
CA PRO A 96 21.57 -6.27 -13.71
C PRO A 96 22.23 -6.50 -12.34
N GLY A 97 22.15 -5.51 -11.45
CA GLY A 97 22.38 -5.69 -10.03
C GLY A 97 21.08 -5.38 -9.30
N ILE A 98 20.54 -6.33 -8.56
CA ILE A 98 19.20 -6.24 -7.95
C ILE A 98 19.34 -6.18 -6.43
N SER A 99 18.66 -5.21 -5.81
CA SER A 99 18.52 -5.11 -4.36
C SER A 99 17.05 -5.22 -3.98
N PHE A 100 16.74 -6.11 -3.04
CA PHE A 100 15.40 -6.23 -2.49
C PHE A 100 15.28 -5.44 -1.19
N ALA A 101 14.10 -4.85 -0.95
CA ALA A 101 13.75 -4.28 0.33
C ALA A 101 12.37 -4.74 0.76
N ALA A 102 12.18 -4.89 2.07
CA ALA A 102 10.88 -5.08 2.69
C ALA A 102 10.55 -3.82 3.48
N ILE A 103 9.36 -3.28 3.21
CA ILE A 103 8.81 -2.08 3.83
C ILE A 103 7.70 -2.55 4.79
N GLY A 104 7.84 -2.17 6.06
CA GLY A 104 6.77 -2.25 7.04
C GLY A 104 6.43 -0.85 7.53
N ASP A 105 5.82 -0.78 8.71
CA ASP A 105 5.41 0.46 9.35
C ASP A 105 6.30 0.81 10.56
N ALA A 106 7.06 1.90 10.46
CA ALA A 106 7.94 2.39 11.51
C ALA A 106 7.27 2.70 12.84
N THR A 107 5.95 2.93 12.87
CA THR A 107 5.22 3.28 14.09
C THR A 107 4.89 2.07 14.96
N VAL A 108 4.78 0.88 14.36
CA VAL A 108 4.32 -0.34 15.03
C VAL A 108 5.25 -1.54 14.89
N ASP A 109 5.99 -1.64 13.79
CA ASP A 109 6.82 -2.80 13.45
C ASP A 109 8.20 -2.71 14.10
N LYS A 110 8.82 -3.87 14.37
CA LYS A 110 10.18 -3.94 14.93
C LYS A 110 11.24 -3.91 13.84
N ALA A 111 10.86 -4.24 12.62
CA ALA A 111 11.67 -4.30 11.42
C ALA A 111 11.03 -3.49 10.27
N PRO A 112 10.79 -2.17 10.47
CA PRO A 112 10.03 -1.37 9.52
C PRO A 112 10.74 -1.16 8.18
N LEU A 113 12.04 -1.42 8.13
CA LEU A 113 12.80 -1.45 6.90
C LEU A 113 13.87 -2.54 6.96
N GLN A 114 13.87 -3.41 5.95
CA GLN A 114 14.90 -4.41 5.73
C GLN A 114 15.45 -4.24 4.31
N THR A 115 16.76 -4.16 4.15
CA THR A 115 17.37 -3.87 2.84
C THR A 115 18.49 -4.86 2.51
N GLY A 116 18.34 -5.54 1.38
CA GLY A 116 19.40 -6.38 0.80
C GLY A 116 20.56 -5.55 0.26
N GLN A 117 21.63 -6.23 -0.12
CA GLN A 117 22.67 -5.67 -0.97
C GLN A 117 22.32 -5.92 -2.44
N PHE A 118 22.89 -5.12 -3.34
CA PHE A 118 22.84 -5.39 -4.77
C PHE A 118 23.56 -6.69 -5.09
N GLU A 119 22.83 -7.66 -5.61
CA GLU A 119 23.33 -8.95 -6.05
C GLU A 119 22.87 -9.25 -7.48
N ALA A 120 23.63 -10.06 -8.20
CA ALA A 120 23.42 -10.36 -9.62
C ALA A 120 23.43 -11.88 -9.91
N ASP A 121 23.30 -12.70 -8.87
CA ASP A 121 23.41 -14.16 -8.97
C ASP A 121 22.49 -14.86 -7.95
N ASN A 122 22.64 -16.17 -7.83
CA ASN A 122 21.89 -17.03 -6.91
C ASN A 122 22.01 -16.67 -5.42
N ARG A 123 22.88 -15.72 -5.03
CA ARG A 123 22.89 -15.17 -3.67
C ARG A 123 21.60 -14.42 -3.36
N LEU A 124 20.87 -13.96 -4.37
CA LEU A 124 19.55 -13.36 -4.20
C LEU A 124 18.61 -14.31 -3.44
N ASP A 125 18.58 -15.61 -3.76
CA ASP A 125 17.73 -16.58 -3.04
C ASP A 125 18.08 -16.67 -1.54
N LYS A 126 19.37 -16.55 -1.21
CA LYS A 126 19.85 -16.52 0.18
C LYS A 126 19.51 -15.22 0.90
N VAL A 127 19.37 -14.11 0.18
CA VAL A 127 18.93 -12.82 0.74
C VAL A 127 17.42 -12.86 0.96
N LEU A 128 16.67 -13.40 0.01
CA LEU A 128 15.21 -13.54 0.08
C LEU A 128 14.76 -14.40 1.26
N SER A 129 15.47 -15.51 1.55
CA SER A 129 15.14 -16.39 2.68
C SER A 129 15.38 -15.77 4.07
N LYS A 130 16.04 -14.62 4.14
CA LYS A 130 16.37 -13.93 5.41
C LYS A 130 15.34 -12.87 5.80
N PHE A 131 14.43 -12.50 4.90
CA PHE A 131 13.44 -11.47 5.19
C PHE A 131 12.48 -11.94 6.27
N TRP A 132 12.26 -11.06 7.24
CA TRP A 132 11.26 -11.28 8.28
C TRP A 132 9.97 -10.57 7.87
N ILE A 133 8.93 -11.34 7.57
CA ILE A 133 7.58 -10.82 7.33
C ILE A 133 6.90 -10.73 8.70
N GLU A 134 6.79 -9.53 9.25
CA GLU A 134 6.18 -9.32 10.57
C GLU A 134 4.64 -9.37 10.55
N GLU A 135 4.02 -9.37 9.35
CA GLU A 135 2.56 -9.28 9.15
C GLU A 135 1.91 -8.21 10.05
N GLY A 136 2.68 -7.14 10.32
CA GLY A 136 2.28 -5.97 11.09
C GLY A 136 1.52 -4.95 10.24
N GLY A 137 1.26 -3.76 10.78
CA GLY A 137 0.52 -2.72 10.06
C GLY A 137 -0.08 -1.67 10.99
N GLY A 138 0.30 -0.41 10.79
CA GLY A 138 -0.19 0.71 11.61
C GLY A 138 -1.63 1.06 11.34
N GLY A 139 -2.22 0.56 10.25
CA GLY A 139 -3.63 0.78 9.89
C GLY A 139 -3.94 2.25 9.60
N THR A 140 -2.92 3.07 9.36
CA THR A 140 -3.01 4.50 9.04
C THR A 140 -3.29 4.74 7.55
N GLY A 141 -3.23 3.69 6.72
CA GLY A 141 -3.18 3.81 5.26
C GLY A 141 -1.86 4.39 4.77
N GLN A 142 -0.82 4.35 5.59
CA GLN A 142 0.53 4.83 5.30
C GLN A 142 1.58 3.88 5.84
N GLU A 143 2.64 3.67 5.06
CA GLU A 143 3.80 2.87 5.48
C GLU A 143 5.11 3.60 5.23
N SER A 144 6.22 3.00 5.66
CA SER A 144 7.54 3.63 5.66
C SER A 144 8.26 3.62 4.30
N TYR A 145 7.51 3.92 3.22
CA TYR A 145 8.08 4.09 1.87
C TYR A 145 9.11 5.22 1.83
N GLU A 146 8.85 6.32 2.56
CA GLU A 146 9.76 7.46 2.67
C GLU A 146 11.08 7.08 3.36
N LEU A 147 11.05 6.17 4.34
CA LEU A 147 12.24 5.67 5.02
C LEU A 147 13.10 4.84 4.06
N ALA A 148 12.48 3.98 3.25
CA ALA A 148 13.17 3.24 2.20
C ALA A 148 13.77 4.18 1.16
N ALA A 149 13.01 5.18 0.70
CA ALA A 149 13.48 6.20 -0.23
C ALA A 149 14.70 6.95 0.32
N TYR A 150 14.67 7.33 1.60
CA TYR A 150 15.76 8.04 2.29
C TYR A 150 17.04 7.22 2.30
N PHE A 151 16.94 5.95 2.68
CA PHE A 151 18.07 5.04 2.73
C PHE A 151 18.70 4.86 1.33
N TYR A 152 17.88 4.55 0.32
CA TYR A 152 18.38 4.26 -1.02
C TYR A 152 18.84 5.51 -1.79
N ALA A 153 18.35 6.71 -1.47
CA ALA A 153 18.85 7.96 -2.05
C ALA A 153 20.37 8.17 -1.82
N LYS A 154 20.92 7.53 -0.77
CA LYS A 154 22.35 7.60 -0.43
C LYS A 154 23.19 6.48 -1.04
N THR A 155 22.56 5.52 -1.73
CA THR A 155 23.25 4.40 -2.39
C THR A 155 24.36 4.89 -3.31
N LYS A 156 25.52 4.25 -3.23
CA LYS A 156 26.65 4.49 -4.13
C LYS A 156 26.44 3.70 -5.41
N LEU A 157 26.07 4.39 -6.49
CA LEU A 157 25.91 3.80 -7.80
C LEU A 157 27.12 4.15 -8.65
N LYS A 158 27.96 3.15 -8.97
CA LYS A 158 29.15 3.36 -9.79
C LYS A 158 28.77 3.91 -11.16
N VAL A 159 27.78 3.30 -11.81
CA VAL A 159 27.31 3.72 -13.15
C VAL A 159 26.81 5.16 -13.16
N TRP A 160 26.10 5.59 -12.12
CA TRP A 160 25.62 6.97 -12.00
C TRP A 160 26.80 7.95 -11.89
N ASN A 161 27.77 7.65 -11.03
CA ASN A 161 28.94 8.50 -10.83
C ASN A 161 29.83 8.61 -12.09
N GLU A 162 29.90 7.54 -12.88
CA GLU A 162 30.76 7.47 -14.07
C GLU A 162 30.09 8.00 -15.35
N THR A 163 28.77 7.81 -15.49
CA THR A 163 28.05 8.05 -16.76
C THR A 163 26.83 8.95 -16.64
N GLY A 164 26.35 9.22 -15.44
CA GLY A 164 25.06 9.86 -15.21
C GLY A 164 23.85 8.98 -15.54
N LYS A 165 24.04 7.70 -15.89
CA LYS A 165 22.93 6.75 -16.08
C LYS A 165 22.28 6.44 -14.72
N LYS A 166 20.96 6.61 -14.65
CA LYS A 166 20.16 6.31 -13.46
C LYS A 166 19.94 4.80 -13.31
N GLY A 167 19.76 4.35 -12.07
CA GLY A 167 19.20 3.03 -11.79
C GLY A 167 17.68 3.01 -11.92
N TYR A 168 17.07 1.88 -11.58
CA TYR A 168 15.62 1.69 -11.53
C TYR A 168 15.18 1.37 -10.11
N PHE A 169 14.08 1.97 -9.66
CA PHE A 169 13.54 1.77 -8.32
C PHE A 169 12.04 1.51 -8.42
N PHE A 170 11.59 0.35 -7.95
CA PHE A 170 10.19 -0.04 -7.94
C PHE A 170 9.70 -0.17 -6.51
N PHE A 171 8.76 0.68 -6.12
CA PHE A 171 7.92 0.46 -4.97
C PHE A 171 6.74 -0.43 -5.38
N VAL A 172 6.36 -1.38 -4.54
CA VAL A 172 5.17 -2.22 -4.72
C VAL A 172 4.35 -2.13 -3.44
N GLY A 173 3.17 -1.50 -3.51
CA GLY A 173 2.45 -0.99 -2.34
C GLY A 173 0.97 -0.70 -2.62
N ASP A 174 0.07 -0.79 -1.64
CA ASP A 174 -1.31 -0.28 -1.72
C ASP A 174 -1.55 0.91 -0.81
N GLU A 175 -0.56 1.31 -0.01
CA GLU A 175 -0.71 2.40 0.93
C GLU A 175 -0.01 3.69 0.49
N GLY A 176 -0.34 4.78 1.18
CA GLY A 176 0.37 6.04 1.10
C GLY A 176 1.72 5.99 1.82
N PHE A 177 2.45 7.09 1.77
CA PHE A 177 3.72 7.26 2.50
C PHE A 177 3.57 8.33 3.59
N TYR A 178 4.40 8.30 4.63
CA TYR A 178 4.36 9.33 5.67
C TYR A 178 4.84 10.67 5.11
N PRO A 179 4.24 11.83 5.47
CA PRO A 179 4.62 13.14 4.93
C PRO A 179 6.06 13.58 5.20
N GLU A 180 6.67 13.05 6.27
CA GLU A 180 8.06 13.26 6.63
C GLU A 180 8.71 11.98 7.19
N VAL A 181 10.01 11.86 7.01
CA VAL A 181 10.83 10.84 7.70
C VAL A 181 11.17 11.38 9.08
N ASP A 182 10.58 10.81 10.13
CA ASP A 182 10.84 11.24 11.51
C ASP A 182 12.32 11.00 11.88
N LYS A 183 12.97 12.01 12.45
CA LYS A 183 14.34 11.92 12.98
C LYS A 183 14.53 10.75 13.96
N LYS A 184 13.47 10.37 14.69
CA LYS A 184 13.47 9.22 15.60
C LYS A 184 13.76 7.94 14.84
N TYR A 185 13.05 7.70 13.74
CA TYR A 185 13.24 6.49 12.92
C TYR A 185 14.53 6.53 12.11
N LEU A 186 14.98 7.71 11.69
CA LEU A 186 16.32 7.87 11.11
C LEU A 186 17.42 7.42 12.10
N LYS A 187 17.28 7.75 13.37
CA LYS A 187 18.22 7.32 14.41
C LYS A 187 18.07 5.85 14.79
N GLU A 188 16.85 5.39 15.04
CA GLU A 188 16.59 4.03 15.52
C GLU A 188 16.78 2.96 14.44
N VAL A 189 16.36 3.23 13.20
CA VAL A 189 16.38 2.27 12.09
C VAL A 189 17.64 2.41 11.24
N LEU A 190 18.06 3.65 10.93
CA LEU A 190 19.21 3.89 10.05
C LEU A 190 20.50 4.23 10.80
N GLY A 191 20.44 4.51 12.11
CA GLY A 191 21.60 4.91 12.90
C GLY A 191 22.08 6.33 12.62
N GLU A 192 21.24 7.19 12.04
CA GLU A 192 21.58 8.54 11.64
C GLU A 192 21.05 9.60 12.60
N ASP A 193 21.95 10.41 13.16
CA ASP A 193 21.61 11.50 14.07
C ASP A 193 21.45 12.81 13.28
N VAL A 194 20.22 13.10 12.87
CA VAL A 194 19.85 14.32 12.13
C VAL A 194 19.22 15.36 13.05
N LYS A 195 19.36 16.64 12.69
CA LYS A 195 18.85 17.76 13.51
C LYS A 195 17.32 17.88 13.47
N ALA A 196 16.67 17.46 12.38
CA ALA A 196 15.23 17.58 12.17
C ALA A 196 14.73 16.44 11.26
N SER A 197 13.42 16.16 11.33
CA SER A 197 12.71 15.31 10.37
C SER A 197 12.86 15.86 8.95
N VAL A 198 12.80 14.99 7.96
CA VAL A 198 13.02 15.36 6.54
C VAL A 198 11.72 15.21 5.76
N PRO A 199 11.24 16.24 5.05
CA PRO A 199 10.02 16.12 4.24
C PRO A 199 10.15 15.04 3.17
N SER A 200 9.16 14.16 3.06
CA SER A 200 9.22 13.00 2.15
C SER A 200 9.30 13.43 0.68
N ALA A 201 8.67 14.54 0.31
CA ALA A 201 8.80 15.11 -1.04
C ALA A 201 10.26 15.46 -1.41
N GLU A 202 11.06 15.94 -0.46
CA GLU A 202 12.48 16.17 -0.68
C GLU A 202 13.25 14.85 -0.83
N VAL A 203 12.91 13.85 -0.02
CA VAL A 203 13.52 12.52 -0.07
C VAL A 203 13.28 11.84 -1.42
N PHE A 204 12.03 11.81 -1.90
CA PHE A 204 11.70 11.24 -3.21
C PHE A 204 12.36 12.01 -4.35
N ARG A 205 12.53 13.33 -4.21
CA ARG A 205 13.28 14.15 -5.19
C ARG A 205 14.76 13.78 -5.21
N GLU A 206 15.39 13.53 -4.05
CA GLU A 206 16.77 13.06 -3.99
C GLU A 206 16.93 11.66 -4.58
N LEU A 207 15.99 10.74 -4.30
CA LEU A 207 15.99 9.40 -4.89
C LEU A 207 15.91 9.48 -6.43
N GLN A 208 15.02 10.32 -6.96
CA GLN A 208 14.81 10.49 -8.41
C GLN A 208 15.99 11.10 -9.16
N LYS A 209 16.96 11.71 -8.46
CA LYS A 209 18.21 12.12 -9.11
C LYS A 209 18.99 10.91 -9.61
N ARG A 210 18.99 9.81 -8.84
CA ARG A 210 19.82 8.62 -9.10
C ARG A 210 19.04 7.44 -9.67
N PHE A 211 17.71 7.44 -9.54
CA PHE A 211 16.85 6.36 -9.99
C PHE A 211 15.67 6.86 -10.82
N HIS A 212 15.22 6.06 -11.79
CA HIS A 212 13.86 6.10 -12.30
C HIS A 212 12.95 5.41 -11.29
N VAL A 213 12.10 6.18 -10.61
CA VAL A 213 11.26 5.69 -9.52
C VAL A 213 9.86 5.39 -10.05
N PHE A 214 9.38 4.19 -9.78
CA PHE A 214 8.06 3.68 -10.14
C PHE A 214 7.30 3.21 -8.90
N PHE A 215 5.99 3.32 -8.94
CA PHE A 215 5.08 2.78 -7.94
C PHE A 215 4.13 1.79 -8.62
N VAL A 216 4.26 0.51 -8.30
CA VAL A 216 3.37 -0.55 -8.76
C VAL A 216 2.25 -0.66 -7.72
N TYR A 217 1.02 -0.38 -8.15
CA TYR A 217 -0.18 -0.35 -7.31
C TYR A 217 -1.10 -1.53 -7.62
N PRO A 218 -0.96 -2.67 -6.91
CA PRO A 218 -1.97 -3.72 -6.89
C PRO A 218 -3.30 -3.21 -6.35
N GLN A 219 -4.29 -3.17 -7.23
CA GLN A 219 -5.68 -2.92 -6.90
C GLN A 219 -6.25 -4.21 -6.32
N LYS A 220 -6.57 -4.19 -5.03
CA LYS A 220 -7.32 -5.28 -4.41
C LYS A 220 -8.70 -5.38 -5.05
N SER A 221 -9.16 -6.62 -5.27
CA SER A 221 -10.56 -6.84 -5.63
C SER A 221 -11.45 -6.40 -4.45
N TRP A 222 -12.71 -6.08 -4.74
CA TRP A 222 -13.69 -5.74 -3.72
C TRP A 222 -13.79 -6.81 -2.62
N GLU A 223 -13.75 -8.09 -3.00
CA GLU A 223 -13.82 -9.22 -2.09
C GLU A 223 -12.67 -9.23 -1.08
N GLN A 224 -11.46 -8.87 -1.54
CA GLN A 224 -10.26 -8.80 -0.70
C GLN A 224 -10.32 -7.60 0.25
N ARG A 225 -10.72 -6.42 -0.25
CA ARG A 225 -10.91 -5.22 0.61
C ARG A 225 -11.97 -5.45 1.68
N LYS A 226 -13.07 -6.09 1.31
CA LYS A 226 -14.14 -6.47 2.23
C LYS A 226 -13.60 -7.37 3.34
N GLY A 227 -12.88 -8.44 2.99
CA GLY A 227 -12.29 -9.36 3.96
C GLY A 227 -11.35 -8.69 4.96
N ASP A 228 -10.51 -7.75 4.50
CA ASP A 228 -9.60 -7.00 5.36
C ASP A 228 -10.34 -6.07 6.34
N ILE A 229 -11.36 -5.35 5.85
CA ILE A 229 -12.19 -4.45 6.67
C ILE A 229 -12.99 -5.25 7.71
N ASP A 230 -13.65 -6.34 7.29
CA ASP A 230 -14.41 -7.23 8.18
C ASP A 230 -13.51 -7.75 9.30
N ALA A 231 -12.30 -8.22 8.95
CA ALA A 231 -11.34 -8.74 9.91
C ALA A 231 -10.84 -7.65 10.86
N GLU A 232 -10.57 -6.44 10.37
CA GLU A 232 -10.12 -5.34 11.22
C GLU A 232 -11.20 -4.86 12.18
N ILE A 233 -12.42 -4.61 11.70
CA ILE A 233 -13.54 -4.19 12.52
C ILE A 233 -13.84 -5.25 13.58
N LYS A 234 -13.88 -6.53 13.19
CA LYS A 234 -14.06 -7.64 14.13
C LYS A 234 -13.02 -7.63 15.24
N ASN A 235 -11.74 -7.56 14.88
CA ASN A 235 -10.66 -7.54 15.85
C ASN A 235 -10.75 -6.34 16.80
N ARG A 236 -11.10 -5.14 16.31
CA ARG A 236 -11.23 -3.95 17.15
C ARG A 236 -12.44 -4.05 18.10
N VAL A 237 -13.60 -4.46 17.59
CA VAL A 237 -14.81 -4.63 18.40
C VAL A 237 -14.59 -5.66 19.51
N GLU A 238 -14.07 -6.84 19.17
CA GLU A 238 -13.81 -7.91 20.15
C GLU A 238 -12.74 -7.50 21.17
N ALA A 239 -11.66 -6.84 20.74
CA ALA A 239 -10.63 -6.35 21.65
C ALA A 239 -11.15 -5.28 22.63
N ALA A 240 -12.13 -4.48 22.20
CA ALA A 240 -12.81 -3.49 23.05
C ALA A 240 -13.92 -4.10 23.93
N GLY A 241 -14.20 -5.41 23.79
CA GLY A 241 -15.21 -6.15 24.56
C GLY A 241 -16.62 -6.05 24.00
N GLY A 242 -16.79 -5.56 22.77
CA GLY A 242 -18.06 -5.47 22.06
C GLY A 242 -18.54 -6.80 21.48
N LEU A 243 -19.83 -6.86 21.13
CA LEU A 243 -20.39 -8.02 20.44
C LEU A 243 -20.42 -7.79 18.92
N TYR A 244 -19.68 -8.63 18.19
CA TYR A 244 -19.65 -8.62 16.73
C TYR A 244 -20.67 -9.61 16.11
N GLU A 245 -20.63 -10.88 16.54
CA GLU A 245 -21.48 -11.95 15.97
C GLU A 245 -22.80 -12.17 16.74
N GLY A 246 -23.72 -12.90 16.13
CA GLY A 246 -24.98 -13.29 16.79
C GLY A 246 -25.97 -12.13 16.94
N VAL A 247 -25.98 -11.22 15.98
CA VAL A 247 -26.78 -10.00 15.97
C VAL A 247 -27.90 -10.06 14.92
N ASP A 248 -28.88 -9.18 15.08
CA ASP A 248 -29.89 -8.88 14.05
C ASP A 248 -29.52 -7.63 13.25
N ILE A 249 -28.99 -6.63 13.96
CA ILE A 249 -28.49 -5.37 13.41
C ILE A 249 -27.19 -5.06 14.14
N ARG A 250 -26.14 -4.67 13.43
CA ARG A 250 -24.92 -4.10 14.00
C ARG A 250 -24.40 -3.00 13.09
N ALA A 251 -24.02 -1.89 13.69
CA ALA A 251 -23.26 -0.85 13.03
C ALA A 251 -21.97 -0.63 13.81
N SER A 252 -20.84 -0.85 13.15
CA SER A 252 -19.51 -0.67 13.72
C SER A 252 -18.78 0.44 12.95
N LEU A 253 -18.23 1.41 13.66
CA LEU A 253 -17.51 2.55 13.10
C LEU A 253 -16.05 2.47 13.53
N ILE A 254 -15.11 2.60 12.59
CA ILE A 254 -13.67 2.67 12.86
C ILE A 254 -13.06 3.90 12.20
N TRP A 255 -12.02 4.44 12.83
CA TRP A 255 -11.20 5.52 12.29
C TRP A 255 -9.77 5.44 12.86
N ASN A 256 -8.87 6.28 12.35
CA ASN A 256 -7.43 6.13 12.56
C ASN A 256 -6.75 7.38 13.13
N ASN A 257 -7.35 7.98 14.16
CA ASN A 257 -6.75 9.07 14.92
C ASN A 257 -7.35 9.16 16.34
N ARG A 258 -6.92 10.16 17.13
CA ARG A 258 -7.41 10.32 18.52
C ARG A 258 -8.75 11.03 18.64
N ASN A 259 -9.34 11.51 17.54
CA ASN A 259 -10.59 12.26 17.59
C ASN A 259 -11.75 11.36 18.07
N ASP A 260 -12.82 12.00 18.50
CA ASP A 260 -13.99 11.41 19.14
C ASP A 260 -15.11 11.39 18.10
N LEU A 261 -15.23 10.29 17.37
CA LEU A 261 -16.34 10.09 16.43
C LEU A 261 -17.42 9.26 17.11
N ASP A 262 -18.65 9.72 17.00
CA ASP A 262 -19.83 9.11 17.62
C ASP A 262 -20.74 8.51 16.54
N LEU A 263 -21.31 7.36 16.86
CA LEU A 263 -22.30 6.63 16.11
C LEU A 263 -23.67 6.85 16.73
N HIS A 264 -24.55 7.45 15.94
CA HIS A 264 -25.92 7.73 16.31
C HIS A 264 -26.84 6.82 15.53
N ILE A 265 -27.73 6.10 16.23
CA ILE A 265 -28.78 5.31 15.57
C ILE A 265 -30.15 5.76 16.02
N ILE A 266 -30.96 6.20 15.06
CA ILE A 266 -32.37 6.50 15.27
C ILE A 266 -33.16 5.22 15.03
N THR A 267 -33.88 4.77 16.04
CA THR A 267 -34.70 3.55 16.00
C THR A 267 -36.10 3.81 15.42
N PRO A 268 -36.89 2.77 15.11
CA PRO A 268 -38.26 2.93 14.59
C PRO A 268 -39.20 3.70 15.53
N LYS A 269 -38.90 3.71 16.83
CA LYS A 269 -39.64 4.49 17.84
C LYS A 269 -39.16 5.93 17.96
N LYS A 270 -38.26 6.38 17.09
CA LYS A 270 -37.59 7.69 17.13
C LYS A 270 -36.72 7.91 18.37
N GLU A 271 -36.36 6.83 19.08
CA GLU A 271 -35.33 6.90 20.12
C GLU A 271 -33.97 6.92 19.45
N GLU A 272 -33.09 7.79 19.94
CA GLU A 272 -31.71 7.90 19.49
C GLU A 272 -30.79 7.14 20.45
N ILE A 273 -29.94 6.27 19.90
CA ILE A 273 -28.84 5.64 20.61
C ILE A 273 -27.59 6.45 20.33
N TYR A 274 -26.94 6.93 21.39
CA TYR A 274 -25.70 7.71 21.35
C TYR A 274 -25.03 7.67 22.74
N TYR A 275 -23.88 8.30 22.91
CA TYR A 275 -23.09 8.29 24.15
C TYR A 275 -23.91 8.45 25.45
N ALA A 276 -24.81 9.43 25.52
CA ALA A 276 -25.59 9.69 26.74
C ALA A 276 -26.84 8.80 26.88
N HIS A 277 -27.25 8.11 25.81
CA HIS A 277 -28.37 7.19 25.79
C HIS A 277 -27.98 5.87 25.10
N LYS A 278 -27.10 5.11 25.76
CA LYS A 278 -26.46 3.92 25.18
C LYS A 278 -27.40 2.75 24.94
N ARG A 279 -28.60 2.73 25.54
CA ARG A 279 -29.56 1.62 25.43
C ARG A 279 -30.93 2.14 25.04
N SER A 280 -31.50 1.59 23.98
CA SER A 280 -32.87 1.89 23.55
C SER A 280 -33.86 0.88 24.12
N ASN A 281 -35.13 1.29 24.21
CA ASN A 281 -36.25 0.37 24.50
C ASN A 281 -36.55 -0.56 23.31
N CYS A 282 -35.91 -0.32 22.16
CA CYS A 282 -35.92 -1.18 20.99
C CYS A 282 -34.87 -2.30 21.04
N GLY A 283 -34.17 -2.48 22.17
CA GLY A 283 -33.18 -3.56 22.36
C GLY A 283 -31.77 -3.21 21.86
N GLY A 284 -31.58 -2.02 21.32
CA GLY A 284 -30.29 -1.59 20.79
C GLY A 284 -29.36 -1.13 21.89
N TRP A 285 -28.07 -1.41 21.73
CA TRP A 285 -27.04 -1.08 22.70
C TRP A 285 -25.75 -0.61 22.01
N LEU A 286 -25.30 0.61 22.34
CA LEU A 286 -23.92 1.08 22.15
C LEU A 286 -23.02 0.36 23.17
N ASP A 287 -22.43 -0.75 22.76
CA ASP A 287 -21.63 -1.62 23.64
C ASP A 287 -20.14 -1.30 23.60
N VAL A 288 -19.66 -0.63 22.55
CA VAL A 288 -18.31 -0.06 22.46
C VAL A 288 -18.40 1.40 22.06
N ASP A 289 -17.67 2.23 22.80
CA ASP A 289 -17.53 3.68 22.62
C ASP A 289 -16.09 4.01 23.07
N MET A 290 -15.27 4.45 22.13
CA MET A 290 -13.84 4.70 22.31
C MET A 290 -13.48 6.13 21.96
N ASN A 291 -12.38 6.63 22.53
CA ASN A 291 -11.85 7.98 22.33
C ASN A 291 -12.61 9.13 22.99
N VAL A 292 -13.48 8.83 23.97
CA VAL A 292 -14.04 9.81 24.92
C VAL A 292 -12.97 10.76 25.49
N ARG A 293 -11.73 10.29 25.71
CA ARG A 293 -10.60 11.13 26.12
C ARG A 293 -9.41 11.09 25.14
N GLY A 294 -9.60 10.56 23.93
CA GLY A 294 -8.56 10.42 22.91
C GLY A 294 -7.48 9.40 23.27
N GLU A 295 -7.87 8.28 23.87
CA GLU A 295 -6.97 7.28 24.45
C GLU A 295 -6.15 6.52 23.40
N THR A 296 -6.70 6.27 22.20
CA THR A 296 -6.10 5.45 21.14
C THR A 296 -6.13 6.13 19.77
N THR A 297 -5.22 5.73 18.89
CA THR A 297 -5.26 6.08 17.45
C THR A 297 -6.02 5.05 16.62
N LYS A 298 -6.46 3.93 17.23
CA LYS A 298 -7.26 2.87 16.59
C LYS A 298 -8.60 2.66 17.31
N PRO A 299 -9.43 3.69 17.44
CA PRO A 299 -10.75 3.57 18.06
C PRO A 299 -11.73 2.74 17.23
N VAL A 300 -12.78 2.29 17.91
CA VAL A 300 -13.96 1.67 17.33
C VAL A 300 -15.18 2.09 18.15
N GLU A 301 -16.31 2.30 17.49
CA GLU A 301 -17.62 2.33 18.11
C GLU A 301 -18.47 1.18 17.59
N ASN A 302 -19.36 0.65 18.42
CA ASN A 302 -20.24 -0.45 18.05
C ASN A 302 -21.62 -0.30 18.69
N VAL A 303 -22.65 -0.22 17.84
CA VAL A 303 -24.04 -0.30 18.25
C VAL A 303 -24.65 -1.56 17.66
N ARG A 304 -25.32 -2.36 18.49
CA ARG A 304 -25.90 -3.63 18.02
C ARG A 304 -27.23 -3.96 18.68
N TRP A 305 -27.92 -4.92 18.05
CA TRP A 305 -29.07 -5.63 18.55
C TRP A 305 -28.74 -7.11 18.54
N LYS A 306 -28.83 -7.77 19.70
CA LYS A 306 -28.66 -9.22 19.79
C LYS A 306 -29.74 -9.91 18.96
N LYS A 307 -29.44 -11.11 18.48
CA LYS A 307 -30.40 -11.94 17.76
C LYS A 307 -31.71 -12.10 18.55
N GLY A 308 -32.83 -11.75 17.92
CA GLY A 308 -34.18 -11.73 18.49
C GLY A 308 -34.58 -10.44 19.22
N GLU A 309 -33.68 -9.45 19.36
CA GLU A 309 -33.97 -8.22 20.13
C GLU A 309 -34.44 -7.05 19.26
N ALA A 310 -34.03 -6.99 17.99
CA ALA A 310 -34.39 -5.89 17.09
C ALA A 310 -35.90 -5.81 16.83
N LYS A 311 -36.42 -4.57 16.75
CA LYS A 311 -37.84 -4.33 16.44
C LYS A 311 -38.02 -3.98 14.95
N PRO A 312 -39.09 -4.48 14.28
CA PRO A 312 -39.33 -4.13 12.89
C PRO A 312 -39.55 -2.64 12.71
N GLY A 313 -39.11 -2.10 11.58
CA GLY A 313 -39.31 -0.71 11.19
C GLY A 313 -38.05 -0.04 10.66
N GLN A 314 -38.11 1.29 10.52
CA GLN A 314 -37.03 2.08 9.93
C GLN A 314 -35.97 2.47 10.96
N TYR A 315 -34.70 2.28 10.59
CA TYR A 315 -33.52 2.71 11.32
C TYR A 315 -32.70 3.68 10.48
N SER A 316 -32.04 4.64 11.12
CA SER A 316 -31.10 5.54 10.46
C SER A 316 -29.78 5.56 11.22
N VAL A 317 -28.66 5.38 10.50
CA VAL A 317 -27.31 5.37 11.05
C VAL A 317 -26.60 6.65 10.66
N ILE A 318 -26.06 7.37 11.63
CA ILE A 318 -25.43 8.67 11.45
C ILE A 318 -24.06 8.63 12.14
N VAL A 319 -23.05 9.17 11.48
CA VAL A 319 -21.72 9.41 12.07
C VAL A 319 -21.60 10.90 12.38
N GLN A 320 -21.08 11.22 13.56
CA GLN A 320 -20.84 12.57 14.05
C GLN A 320 -19.40 12.71 14.52
N ASN A 321 -18.77 13.86 14.24
CA ASN A 321 -17.54 14.25 14.91
C ASN A 321 -17.91 15.01 16.19
N TYR A 322 -17.79 14.34 17.33
CA TYR A 322 -18.13 14.93 18.61
C TYR A 322 -17.06 15.94 19.04
N ALA A 323 -15.79 15.52 19.04
CA ALA A 323 -14.69 16.36 19.47
C ALA A 323 -13.34 16.02 18.82
N TYR A 324 -12.62 17.06 18.43
CA TYR A 324 -11.20 16.96 18.13
C TYR A 324 -10.39 16.74 19.40
N LYS A 325 -9.53 15.71 19.42
CA LYS A 325 -8.55 15.46 20.50
C LYS A 325 -7.11 15.66 20.03
N GLU A 326 -6.92 15.91 18.73
CA GLU A 326 -5.61 16.21 18.16
C GLU A 326 -5.33 17.72 18.11
N GLU A 327 -4.05 18.10 18.20
CA GLU A 327 -3.63 19.50 18.14
C GLU A 327 -3.95 20.15 16.78
N GLN A 328 -3.79 19.37 15.70
CA GLN A 328 -4.15 19.78 14.36
C GLN A 328 -5.56 19.31 14.03
N ARG A 329 -6.49 20.26 13.85
CA ARG A 329 -7.84 19.95 13.39
C ARG A 329 -7.83 19.75 11.89
N GLY A 330 -8.30 18.58 11.46
CA GLY A 330 -8.43 18.24 10.06
C GLY A 330 -9.65 17.35 9.81
N PRO A 331 -9.99 17.10 8.55
CA PRO A 331 -10.94 16.06 8.21
C PRO A 331 -10.50 14.70 8.74
N VAL A 332 -11.48 13.90 9.16
CA VAL A 332 -11.25 12.53 9.65
C VAL A 332 -11.87 11.54 8.67
N ASP A 333 -11.06 10.60 8.20
CA ASP A 333 -11.53 9.49 7.37
C ASP A 333 -12.02 8.36 8.29
N TYR A 334 -13.15 7.74 7.93
CA TYR A 334 -13.81 6.72 8.73
C TYR A 334 -14.41 5.61 7.86
N LYS A 335 -14.61 4.43 8.46
CA LYS A 335 -15.29 3.28 7.84
C LYS A 335 -16.41 2.80 8.75
N VAL A 336 -17.57 2.49 8.16
CA VAL A 336 -18.73 1.92 8.83
C VAL A 336 -19.10 0.59 8.19
N GLU A 337 -19.27 -0.42 9.03
CA GLU A 337 -19.86 -1.69 8.66
C GLU A 337 -21.25 -1.80 9.27
N LEU A 338 -22.25 -2.03 8.43
CA LEU A 338 -23.64 -2.20 8.81
C LEU A 338 -24.11 -3.59 8.42
N GLU A 339 -24.32 -4.43 9.42
CA GLU A 339 -24.95 -5.74 9.29
C GLU A 339 -26.44 -5.62 9.60
N VAL A 340 -27.30 -6.05 8.69
CA VAL A 340 -28.75 -6.15 8.88
C VAL A 340 -29.19 -7.52 8.41
N ASN A 341 -29.74 -8.34 9.31
CA ASN A 341 -30.24 -9.66 8.97
C ASN A 341 -29.19 -10.61 8.31
N GLY A 342 -27.91 -10.41 8.61
CA GLY A 342 -26.79 -11.14 8.02
C GLY A 342 -26.28 -10.54 6.69
N GLU A 343 -26.96 -9.55 6.13
CA GLU A 343 -26.44 -8.76 5.00
C GLU A 343 -25.50 -7.68 5.56
N VAL A 344 -24.22 -7.77 5.18
CA VAL A 344 -23.19 -6.80 5.58
C VAL A 344 -22.99 -5.79 4.45
N ARG A 345 -23.11 -4.51 4.79
CA ARG A 345 -22.82 -3.36 3.92
C ARG A 345 -21.70 -2.53 4.52
N HIS A 346 -20.81 -2.02 3.66
CA HIS A 346 -19.69 -1.17 4.06
C HIS A 346 -19.83 0.22 3.48
N PHE A 347 -19.43 1.20 4.28
CA PHE A 347 -19.44 2.61 3.92
C PHE A 347 -18.12 3.23 4.35
N GLU A 348 -17.54 4.06 3.49
CA GLU A 348 -16.36 4.85 3.82
C GLU A 348 -16.70 6.32 3.60
N GLY A 349 -16.11 7.20 4.41
CA GLY A 349 -16.40 8.61 4.31
C GLY A 349 -15.34 9.48 4.98
N ARG A 350 -15.49 10.78 4.77
CA ARG A 350 -14.66 11.81 5.37
C ARG A 350 -15.56 12.83 6.04
N ILE A 351 -15.34 13.05 7.33
CA ILE A 351 -16.13 13.97 8.16
C ILE A 351 -15.33 15.22 8.52
N SER A 352 -16.06 16.32 8.72
CA SER A 352 -15.54 17.61 9.17
C SER A 352 -14.45 18.24 8.27
N PRO A 353 -14.66 18.35 6.94
CA PRO A 353 -13.69 18.97 6.03
C PRO A 353 -13.37 20.43 6.35
N ASN A 354 -14.27 21.15 7.03
CA ASN A 354 -14.06 22.53 7.48
C ASN A 354 -13.90 22.63 9.01
N GLY A 355 -13.67 21.51 9.70
CA GLY A 355 -13.53 21.48 11.16
C GLY A 355 -14.85 21.50 11.92
N GLU A 356 -15.96 21.10 11.28
CA GLU A 356 -17.29 21.03 11.90
C GLU A 356 -17.34 20.00 13.04
N THR A 357 -18.10 20.27 14.10
CA THR A 357 -18.34 19.32 15.21
C THR A 357 -19.81 19.30 15.61
N GLY A 358 -20.24 18.26 16.33
CA GLY A 358 -21.63 18.09 16.74
C GLY A 358 -22.57 17.97 15.53
N SER A 359 -23.79 18.48 15.65
CA SER A 359 -24.83 18.27 14.61
C SER A 359 -24.47 18.80 13.23
N GLN A 360 -23.56 19.77 13.14
CA GLN A 360 -23.07 20.32 11.86
C GLN A 360 -22.16 19.36 11.11
N SER A 361 -21.61 18.36 11.80
CA SER A 361 -20.76 17.32 11.21
C SER A 361 -21.52 16.07 10.79
N ASN A 362 -22.82 15.96 11.11
CA ASN A 362 -23.58 14.73 10.92
C ASN A 362 -23.58 14.26 9.46
N ILE A 363 -23.16 13.02 9.24
CA ILE A 363 -23.28 12.34 7.95
C ILE A 363 -24.24 11.17 8.11
N LEU A 364 -25.34 11.19 7.36
CA LEU A 364 -26.24 10.04 7.25
C LEU A 364 -25.56 8.96 6.41
N ILE A 365 -25.33 7.80 7.02
CA ILE A 365 -24.68 6.66 6.36
C ILE A 365 -25.71 5.86 5.57
N ASP A 366 -26.78 5.44 6.25
CA ASP A 366 -27.85 4.65 5.64
C ASP A 366 -29.18 4.86 6.39
N THR A 367 -30.28 4.64 5.69
CA THR A 367 -31.62 4.48 6.26
C THR A 367 -32.25 3.23 5.70
N PHE A 368 -32.48 2.24 6.55
CA PHE A 368 -32.97 0.92 6.15
C PHE A 368 -34.20 0.50 6.95
N SER A 369 -34.98 -0.40 6.38
CA SER A 369 -36.10 -1.05 7.08
C SER A 369 -35.69 -2.43 7.52
N TYR A 370 -35.83 -2.73 8.81
CA TYR A 370 -35.61 -4.07 9.36
C TYR A 370 -36.94 -4.84 9.41
N ASP A 371 -36.93 -6.05 8.86
CA ASP A 371 -38.00 -7.06 9.01
C ASP A 371 -37.37 -8.36 9.54
N PRO A 372 -37.75 -8.85 10.73
CA PRO A 372 -37.17 -10.07 11.29
C PRO A 372 -37.41 -11.33 10.43
N ASN A 373 -38.38 -11.31 9.51
CA ASN A 373 -38.66 -12.43 8.61
C ASN A 373 -37.84 -12.40 7.33
N ALA A 374 -37.13 -11.30 7.05
CA ALA A 374 -36.28 -11.14 5.86
C ALA A 374 -34.83 -11.58 6.11
N ARG A 375 -34.60 -12.45 7.10
CA ARG A 375 -33.25 -12.93 7.42
C ARG A 375 -32.73 -13.79 6.27
N VAL A 376 -31.61 -13.37 5.69
CA VAL A 376 -30.92 -14.14 4.66
C VAL A 376 -30.15 -15.24 5.39
N GLU A 377 -30.46 -16.51 5.13
CA GLU A 377 -29.55 -17.62 5.47
C GLU A 377 -28.34 -17.52 4.53
N GLU A 378 -27.12 -17.49 5.09
CA GLU A 378 -25.79 -17.40 4.45
C GLU A 378 -25.72 -16.90 2.98
N VAL A 379 -25.11 -15.72 2.79
CA VAL A 379 -25.13 -14.94 1.54
C VAL A 379 -24.44 -15.64 0.36
N SER A 380 -25.17 -15.76 -0.75
CA SER A 380 -24.63 -15.95 -2.10
C SER A 380 -24.27 -14.59 -2.73
N ASP A 381 -23.14 -14.56 -3.44
CA ASP A 381 -22.61 -13.43 -4.20
C ASP A 381 -23.63 -12.89 -5.21
N GLU A 382 -24.12 -11.65 -5.03
CA GLU A 382 -24.49 -10.74 -6.12
C GLU A 382 -25.13 -9.46 -5.57
N LYS A 383 -24.30 -8.40 -5.44
CA LYS A 383 -24.63 -7.01 -5.79
C LYS A 383 -23.40 -6.13 -5.56
N LYS A 384 -22.72 -5.85 -6.68
CA LYS A 384 -21.63 -4.88 -6.81
C LYS A 384 -22.18 -3.58 -7.40
N GLU A 385 -21.39 -2.52 -7.24
CA GLU A 385 -21.42 -1.26 -7.99
C GLU A 385 -22.24 -0.10 -7.38
N ALA A 386 -21.68 0.48 -6.31
CA ALA A 386 -21.43 1.92 -6.24
C ALA A 386 -20.38 2.16 -5.13
N TYR A 387 -19.47 3.11 -5.30
CA TYR A 387 -18.54 3.64 -4.26
C TYR A 387 -17.15 2.99 -4.05
N SER A 388 -16.44 2.56 -5.11
CA SER A 388 -15.06 2.03 -4.97
C SER A 388 -13.90 3.03 -5.11
N GLN A 389 -14.16 4.34 -5.31
CA GLN A 389 -13.14 5.26 -5.86
C GLN A 389 -12.50 6.24 -4.86
N TYR A 390 -12.94 6.33 -3.60
CA TYR A 390 -12.50 7.44 -2.75
C TYR A 390 -11.15 7.21 -2.04
N ASP A 391 -10.75 5.98 -1.68
CA ASP A 391 -9.45 5.72 -1.03
C ASP A 391 -8.28 5.68 -2.04
N ASP A 392 -8.41 4.85 -3.10
CA ASP A 392 -7.41 4.74 -4.17
C ASP A 392 -7.03 6.10 -4.77
N THR A 393 -8.01 6.99 -4.95
CA THR A 393 -7.73 8.29 -5.56
C THR A 393 -6.91 9.20 -4.66
N VAL A 394 -7.00 9.06 -3.33
CA VAL A 394 -6.16 9.81 -2.39
C VAL A 394 -4.74 9.29 -2.41
N ILE A 395 -4.55 7.97 -2.30
CA ILE A 395 -3.23 7.31 -2.36
C ILE A 395 -2.52 7.66 -3.68
N LEU A 396 -3.22 7.49 -4.81
CA LEU A 396 -2.66 7.75 -6.14
C LEU A 396 -2.35 9.24 -6.35
N LYS A 397 -3.15 10.16 -5.79
CA LYS A 397 -2.83 11.60 -5.80
C LYS A 397 -1.61 11.92 -4.95
N GLN A 398 -1.46 11.27 -3.79
CA GLN A 398 -0.30 11.45 -2.93
C GLN A 398 0.98 10.99 -3.65
N TRP A 399 0.98 9.81 -4.26
CA TRP A 399 2.10 9.31 -5.08
C TRP A 399 2.39 10.21 -6.29
N ALA A 400 1.35 10.66 -7.01
CA ALA A 400 1.50 11.58 -8.14
C ALA A 400 2.08 12.96 -7.76
N SER A 401 2.09 13.32 -6.47
CA SER A 401 2.72 14.55 -5.98
C SER A 401 4.25 14.44 -5.87
N VAL A 402 4.79 13.21 -5.77
CA VAL A 402 6.23 12.97 -5.55
C VAL A 402 6.92 12.25 -6.70
N ILE A 403 6.19 11.50 -7.53
CA ILE A 403 6.73 10.84 -8.73
C ILE A 403 5.87 11.16 -9.97
N PRO A 404 6.42 11.05 -11.19
CA PRO A 404 5.66 11.24 -12.42
C PRO A 404 4.46 10.30 -12.48
N ALA A 405 3.31 10.81 -12.92
CA ALA A 405 2.06 10.04 -12.95
C ALA A 405 2.15 8.82 -13.88
N GLU A 406 2.94 8.91 -14.94
CA GLU A 406 3.24 7.81 -15.86
C GLU A 406 4.02 6.67 -15.20
N ASN A 407 4.71 6.92 -14.09
CA ASN A 407 5.44 5.90 -13.34
C ASN A 407 4.58 5.21 -12.26
N ILE A 408 3.29 5.54 -12.18
CA ILE A 408 2.33 4.87 -11.30
C ILE A 408 1.63 3.77 -12.11
N LEU A 409 2.08 2.53 -11.90
CA LEU A 409 1.71 1.36 -12.68
C LEU A 409 0.62 0.59 -11.94
N ARG A 410 -0.64 0.77 -12.34
CA ARG A 410 -1.79 0.10 -11.70
C ARG A 410 -1.96 -1.31 -12.24
N ILE A 411 -2.20 -2.26 -11.36
CA ILE A 411 -2.41 -3.66 -11.72
C ILE A 411 -3.61 -4.22 -10.96
N GLU A 412 -4.48 -4.97 -11.63
CA GLU A 412 -5.62 -5.63 -10.99
C GLU A 412 -5.26 -6.99 -10.39
N ASP A 413 -4.35 -7.73 -11.03
CA ASP A 413 -3.87 -9.03 -10.59
C ASP A 413 -2.38 -8.93 -10.16
N PRO A 414 -2.05 -9.23 -8.89
CA PRO A 414 -0.67 -9.24 -8.38
C PRO A 414 0.27 -10.15 -9.15
N ARG A 415 -0.27 -11.19 -9.81
CA ARG A 415 0.53 -12.09 -10.66
C ARG A 415 1.11 -11.37 -11.90
N ALA A 416 0.65 -10.16 -12.25
CA ALA A 416 1.20 -9.32 -13.33
C ALA A 416 2.43 -8.49 -12.92
N ILE A 417 2.75 -8.37 -11.62
CA ILE A 417 3.81 -7.47 -11.13
C ILE A 417 5.11 -7.69 -11.91
N ILE A 418 5.53 -8.95 -12.05
CA ILE A 418 6.77 -9.31 -12.74
C ILE A 418 6.75 -8.85 -14.21
N ASP A 419 5.64 -9.04 -14.92
CA ASP A 419 5.49 -8.62 -16.32
C ASP A 419 5.48 -7.10 -16.46
N VAL A 420 4.93 -6.38 -15.48
CA VAL A 420 4.93 -4.92 -15.46
C VAL A 420 6.33 -4.37 -15.17
N LEU A 421 7.04 -4.94 -14.20
CA LEU A 421 8.43 -4.57 -13.89
C LEU A 421 9.34 -4.77 -15.11
N LEU A 422 9.25 -5.93 -15.77
CA LEU A 422 10.02 -6.24 -16.98
C LEU A 422 9.69 -5.29 -18.12
N GLY A 423 8.40 -5.01 -18.34
CA GLY A 423 7.95 -4.08 -19.39
C GLY A 423 8.43 -2.67 -19.15
N ALA A 424 8.32 -2.17 -17.91
CA ALA A 424 8.83 -0.85 -17.54
C ALA A 424 10.34 -0.74 -17.73
N LEU A 425 11.11 -1.76 -17.36
CA LEU A 425 12.56 -1.81 -17.62
C LEU A 425 12.86 -1.80 -19.12
N ALA A 426 12.21 -2.68 -19.88
CA ALA A 426 12.51 -2.87 -21.30
C ALA A 426 12.19 -1.62 -22.13
N ILE A 427 11.06 -0.96 -21.84
CA ILE A 427 10.62 0.28 -22.50
C ILE A 427 11.53 1.45 -22.13
N VAL A 428 11.84 1.64 -20.84
CA VAL A 428 12.64 2.80 -20.40
C VAL A 428 14.11 2.67 -20.76
N GLU A 429 14.65 1.45 -20.82
CA GLU A 429 15.99 1.18 -21.35
C GLU A 429 16.04 1.33 -22.88
N GLY A 430 14.89 1.40 -23.57
CA GLY A 430 14.79 1.51 -25.02
C GLY A 430 15.14 0.21 -25.76
N THR A 431 15.06 -0.94 -25.09
CA THR A 431 15.33 -2.24 -25.72
C THR A 431 14.18 -2.75 -26.59
N THR A 432 12.96 -2.32 -26.30
CA THR A 432 11.76 -2.64 -27.06
C THR A 432 10.72 -1.53 -26.86
N ASP A 433 9.78 -1.42 -27.78
CA ASP A 433 8.58 -0.58 -27.65
C ASP A 433 7.42 -1.40 -27.08
N LEU A 434 6.28 -0.73 -26.86
CA LEU A 434 5.08 -1.38 -26.31
C LEU A 434 4.62 -2.56 -27.18
N ASP A 435 4.61 -2.39 -28.51
CA ASP A 435 4.18 -3.43 -29.45
C ASP A 435 5.12 -4.64 -29.45
N GLY A 436 6.43 -4.39 -29.41
CA GLY A 436 7.45 -5.42 -29.28
C GLY A 436 7.33 -6.18 -27.96
N TYR A 437 7.07 -5.49 -26.85
CA TYR A 437 6.85 -6.12 -25.55
C TYR A 437 5.56 -6.94 -25.50
N VAL A 438 4.47 -6.45 -26.12
CA VAL A 438 3.21 -7.19 -26.26
C VAL A 438 3.40 -8.44 -27.12
N ALA A 439 4.19 -8.38 -28.18
CA ALA A 439 4.55 -9.55 -28.97
C ALA A 439 5.34 -10.58 -28.14
N ASP A 440 6.26 -10.12 -27.28
CA ASP A 440 6.96 -11.00 -26.34
C ASP A 440 6.00 -11.67 -25.35
N LEU A 441 5.10 -10.93 -24.72
CA LEU A 441 4.08 -11.47 -23.81
C LEU A 441 3.24 -12.56 -24.48
N LYS A 442 2.81 -12.34 -25.74
CA LYS A 442 2.10 -13.35 -26.54
C LYS A 442 2.95 -14.59 -26.78
N SER A 443 4.24 -14.42 -27.06
CA SER A 443 5.18 -15.54 -27.24
C SER A 443 5.38 -16.38 -25.96
N ARG A 444 5.11 -15.79 -24.80
CA ARG A 444 5.15 -16.45 -23.48
C ARG A 444 3.83 -17.13 -23.10
N ASN A 445 2.86 -17.22 -24.02
CA ASN A 445 1.53 -17.77 -23.78
C ASN A 445 0.79 -17.10 -22.60
N GLN A 446 1.03 -15.81 -22.37
CA GLN A 446 0.25 -15.05 -21.38
C GLN A 446 -1.20 -14.90 -21.85
N THR A 447 -2.14 -14.86 -20.92
CA THR A 447 -3.56 -14.75 -21.26
C THR A 447 -3.86 -13.37 -21.88
N PRO A 448 -4.88 -13.26 -22.76
CA PRO A 448 -5.28 -11.97 -23.33
C PRO A 448 -5.57 -10.89 -22.27
N GLU A 449 -6.16 -11.28 -21.14
CA GLU A 449 -6.48 -10.40 -20.02
C GLU A 449 -5.21 -9.87 -19.36
N ARG A 450 -4.22 -10.74 -19.10
CA ARG A 450 -2.89 -10.34 -18.58
C ARG A 450 -2.21 -9.37 -19.54
N ILE A 451 -2.24 -9.66 -20.85
CA ILE A 451 -1.62 -8.80 -21.86
C ILE A 451 -2.27 -7.42 -21.85
N ALA A 452 -3.59 -7.34 -21.85
CA ALA A 452 -4.32 -6.07 -21.80
C ALA A 452 -3.98 -5.29 -20.51
N GLN A 453 -3.99 -5.95 -19.36
CA GLN A 453 -3.64 -5.37 -18.07
C GLN A 453 -2.22 -4.78 -18.07
N VAL A 454 -1.22 -5.56 -18.51
CA VAL A 454 0.17 -5.11 -18.55
C VAL A 454 0.34 -3.95 -19.53
N THR A 455 -0.29 -4.03 -20.70
CA THR A 455 -0.25 -2.97 -21.73
C THR A 455 -0.82 -1.66 -21.20
N ASN A 456 -1.96 -1.73 -20.49
CA ASN A 456 -2.59 -0.56 -19.87
C ASN A 456 -1.70 0.05 -18.77
N ALA A 457 -1.04 -0.81 -17.96
CA ALA A 457 -0.18 -0.37 -16.87
C ALA A 457 1.06 0.40 -17.36
N ILE A 458 1.72 -0.09 -18.42
CA ILE A 458 2.99 0.48 -18.90
C ILE A 458 2.84 1.44 -20.10
N GLY A 459 1.66 1.52 -20.71
CA GLY A 459 1.44 2.32 -21.93
C GLY A 459 1.73 3.82 -21.75
N GLY A 460 1.56 4.35 -20.54
CA GLY A 460 1.88 5.75 -20.20
C GLY A 460 3.37 6.08 -20.27
N LEU A 461 4.26 5.08 -20.16
CA LEU A 461 5.71 5.26 -20.16
C LEU A 461 6.27 5.71 -21.51
N MET A 462 5.54 5.49 -22.61
CA MET A 462 5.94 5.90 -23.97
C MET A 462 5.91 7.41 -24.19
N ASN A 463 5.13 8.16 -23.41
CA ASN A 463 5.02 9.62 -23.56
C ASN A 463 6.26 10.38 -23.08
N ARG A 464 7.27 9.67 -22.57
CA ARG A 464 8.49 10.22 -21.97
C ARG A 464 9.45 10.83 -22.99
N GLU A 465 9.42 10.39 -24.25
CA GLU A 465 10.33 10.87 -25.30
C GLU A 465 10.02 12.32 -25.75
N ALA A 466 8.83 12.86 -25.48
CA ALA A 466 8.44 14.19 -25.97
C ALA A 466 8.97 15.37 -25.12
N VAL A 467 9.56 15.14 -23.94
CA VAL A 467 9.98 16.22 -23.02
C VAL A 467 11.51 16.32 -22.87
N GLY A 468 12.27 15.41 -23.50
CA GLY A 468 13.72 15.28 -23.34
C GLY A 468 14.62 16.16 -24.22
N GLU A 469 14.09 16.85 -25.23
CA GLU A 469 14.88 17.75 -26.10
C GLU A 469 14.33 19.19 -26.09
N VAL A 470 14.65 19.95 -25.05
CA VAL A 470 14.77 21.41 -25.19
C VAL A 470 16.17 21.79 -24.71
N LEU A 471 17.13 21.65 -25.62
CA LEU A 471 18.42 22.33 -25.54
C LEU A 471 18.14 23.83 -25.46
N GLY A 472 18.22 24.36 -24.24
CA GLY A 472 18.07 25.78 -23.96
C GLY A 472 19.12 26.60 -24.72
N THR A 473 18.70 27.25 -25.81
CA THR A 473 19.43 28.39 -26.35
C THR A 473 19.14 29.60 -25.47
N ILE A 474 20.11 29.95 -24.64
CA ILE A 474 20.08 31.15 -23.80
C ILE A 474 20.01 32.39 -24.74
N PRO A 475 18.98 33.25 -24.66
CA PRO A 475 18.96 34.48 -25.43
C PRO A 475 20.01 35.44 -24.88
N ASN A 476 20.95 35.81 -25.74
CA ASN A 476 22.04 36.74 -25.45
C ASN A 476 21.47 38.11 -25.03
N LYS A 477 21.66 38.51 -23.77
CA LYS A 477 21.27 39.83 -23.24
C LYS A 477 22.02 40.93 -23.99
N LYS A 478 21.33 41.62 -24.91
CA LYS A 478 21.79 42.91 -25.46
C LYS A 478 21.92 43.91 -24.30
N ARG A 479 23.13 44.47 -24.14
CA ARG A 479 23.39 45.61 -23.25
C ARG A 479 22.54 46.81 -23.70
N PRO A 480 21.85 47.52 -22.79
CA PRO A 480 21.15 48.75 -23.15
C PRO A 480 22.19 49.85 -23.45
N SER A 481 22.05 50.43 -24.64
CA SER A 481 22.79 51.58 -25.12
C SER A 481 22.42 52.83 -24.34
N LYS A 482 23.44 53.65 -24.03
CA LYS A 482 23.32 55.01 -23.52
C LYS A 482 22.29 55.81 -24.35
N THR A 483 21.37 56.50 -23.67
CA THR A 483 20.67 57.63 -24.27
C THR A 483 20.80 58.83 -23.35
N THR A 484 21.30 59.89 -23.98
CA THR A 484 21.61 61.22 -23.49
C THR A 484 20.34 62.06 -23.34
N ARG A 485 20.37 62.99 -22.37
CA ARG A 485 19.56 64.21 -22.18
C ARG A 485 18.43 64.51 -23.19
N LEU A 486 17.27 64.89 -22.64
CA LEU A 486 16.80 66.29 -22.62
C LEU A 486 15.92 66.51 -21.39
#